data_AF-A0A6M8HN52-F1
#
_entry.id   AF-A0A6M8HN52-F1
#
_cell.length_a   1.000
_cell.length_b   1.000
_cell.length_c   1.000
_cell.angle_alpha   90.00
_cell.angle_beta   90.00
_cell.angle_gamma   90.00
#
_symmetry.space_group_name_H-M   'P 1'
#
loop_
_entity.id
_entity.type
_entity.pdbx_description
1 polymer ?
#
loop_
_entity_poly.entity_id
_entity_poly.type
_entity_poly.pdbx_seq_one_letter_code
_entity_poly.pdbx_strand_id
1 'polypeptide(L)'
;MPEAEGVEIGRLRWRVLLATREQYAQMNGGAGIDEVLEDLQPVQADVQPVGAMTFWGLAGEQVDGPITHRIFIRWVDYLDNKQVVIRRSKRRDGTARTELFRVRRVREITGRKRFVILEVELEKAT
;
A
#
# COMPACT_ATOMS: atom_id res chain seq x y z
N MET A 1 6.51 -14.84 -20.29
CA MET A 1 5.84 -15.81 -19.40
C MET A 1 4.95 -15.03 -18.46
N PRO A 2 3.70 -15.46 -18.19
CA PRO A 2 2.89 -14.84 -17.16
C PRO A 2 3.59 -15.01 -15.80
N GLU A 3 3.64 -13.93 -15.02
CA GLU A 3 4.19 -13.93 -13.66
C GLU A 3 3.33 -14.86 -12.78
N ALA A 4 3.97 -15.74 -12.01
CA ALA A 4 3.23 -16.67 -11.15
C ALA A 4 2.49 -15.89 -10.05
N GLU A 5 1.16 -15.87 -10.09
CA GLU A 5 0.28 -15.20 -9.11
C GLU A 5 0.23 -15.91 -7.72
N GLY A 6 1.29 -16.63 -7.33
CA GLY A 6 1.35 -17.34 -6.05
C GLY A 6 2.06 -16.52 -4.97
N VAL A 7 1.46 -16.40 -3.79
CA VAL A 7 2.13 -15.85 -2.59
C VAL A 7 2.54 -16.97 -1.66
N GLU A 8 3.84 -17.12 -1.44
CA GLU A 8 4.39 -18.01 -0.42
C GLU A 8 4.29 -17.34 0.96
N ILE A 9 3.74 -18.03 1.96
CA ILE A 9 3.59 -17.49 3.33
C ILE A 9 4.92 -16.97 3.88
N GLY A 10 6.04 -17.63 3.58
CA GLY A 10 7.39 -17.24 4.03
C GLY A 10 7.94 -15.94 3.42
N ARG A 11 7.23 -15.31 2.49
CA ARG A 11 7.59 -14.01 1.90
C ARG A 11 7.02 -12.81 2.64
N LEU A 12 6.01 -12.98 3.50
CA LEU A 12 5.42 -11.91 4.31
C LEU A 12 6.35 -11.51 5.48
N ARG A 13 7.53 -10.96 5.17
CA ARG A 13 8.61 -10.70 6.14
C ARG A 13 8.58 -9.29 6.73
N TRP A 14 7.86 -8.37 6.11
CA TRP A 14 7.85 -6.97 6.49
C TRP A 14 6.66 -6.68 7.42
N ARG A 15 6.94 -6.17 8.61
CA ARG A 15 5.90 -5.60 9.47
C ARG A 15 5.56 -4.19 8.98
N VAL A 16 4.35 -4.01 8.49
CA VAL A 16 3.81 -2.72 8.03
C VAL A 16 2.61 -2.33 8.87
N LEU A 17 2.21 -1.06 8.82
CA LEU A 17 0.96 -0.59 9.41
C LEU A 17 -0.04 -0.33 8.28
N LEU A 18 -1.23 -0.90 8.39
CA LEU A 18 -2.40 -0.42 7.66
C LEU A 18 -2.99 0.74 8.47
N ALA A 19 -3.37 1.82 7.80
CA ALA A 19 -4.09 2.93 8.40
C ALA A 19 -5.21 3.38 7.47
N THR A 20 -6.25 3.97 8.03
CA THR A 20 -7.34 4.60 7.29
C THR A 20 -7.03 6.09 7.13
N ARG A 21 -7.08 6.62 5.91
CA ARG A 21 -7.01 8.06 5.67
C ARG A 21 -8.39 8.68 5.80
N GLU A 22 -8.57 9.50 6.83
CA GLU A 22 -9.77 10.29 7.05
C GLU A 22 -9.52 11.75 6.69
N GLN A 23 -10.56 12.39 6.18
CA GLN A 23 -10.54 13.77 5.72
C GLN A 23 -11.56 14.59 6.50
N TYR A 24 -11.08 15.63 7.16
CA TYR A 24 -11.91 16.55 7.94
C TYR A 24 -11.89 17.94 7.33
N ALA A 25 -13.03 18.63 7.42
CA ALA A 25 -13.08 20.05 7.07
C ALA A 25 -12.20 20.84 8.05
N GLN A 26 -11.36 21.72 7.51
CA GLN A 26 -10.46 22.50 8.34
C GLN A 26 -11.25 23.45 9.25
N MET A 27 -11.08 23.30 10.57
CA MET A 27 -11.91 23.98 11.56
C MET A 27 -11.61 25.49 11.71
N ASN A 28 -10.45 25.95 11.21
CA ASN A 28 -9.96 27.33 11.38
C ASN A 28 -10.43 28.31 10.28
N GLY A 29 -11.63 28.11 9.73
CA GLY A 29 -12.27 29.07 8.80
C GLY A 29 -11.65 29.14 7.40
N GLY A 30 -10.73 28.23 7.05
CA GLY A 30 -10.19 28.07 5.71
C GLY A 30 -11.01 27.07 4.89
N ALA A 31 -11.02 27.22 3.55
CA ALA A 31 -11.58 26.25 2.61
C ALA A 31 -10.64 25.06 2.35
N GLY A 32 -10.02 24.52 3.41
CA GLY A 32 -9.06 23.42 3.35
C GLY A 32 -9.62 22.09 3.85
N ILE A 33 -8.89 21.01 3.54
CA ILE A 33 -9.14 19.66 4.05
C ILE A 33 -7.91 19.23 4.86
N ASP A 34 -8.11 18.82 6.11
CA ASP A 34 -7.08 18.20 6.93
C ASP A 34 -7.17 16.68 6.77
N GLU A 35 -6.03 16.02 6.52
CA GLU A 35 -5.95 14.57 6.43
C GLU A 35 -5.34 13.98 7.71
N VAL A 36 -6.00 12.98 8.29
CA VAL A 36 -5.52 12.25 9.46
C VAL A 36 -5.44 10.76 9.13
N LEU A 37 -4.43 10.09 9.68
CA LEU A 37 -4.29 8.63 9.58
C LEU A 37 -4.77 7.99 10.88
N GLU A 38 -5.85 7.23 10.79
CA GLU A 38 -6.49 6.52 11.90
C GLU A 38 -6.33 5.00 11.75
N ASP A 39 -6.83 4.22 12.71
CA ASP A 39 -6.88 2.75 12.67
C ASP A 39 -5.55 2.05 12.33
N LEU A 40 -4.48 2.44 13.02
CA LEU A 40 -3.13 1.90 12.82
C LEU A 40 -3.04 0.42 13.22
N GLN A 41 -3.19 -0.48 12.25
CA GLN A 41 -3.14 -1.92 12.47
C GLN A 41 -1.84 -2.53 11.92
N PRO A 42 -1.02 -3.18 12.76
CA PRO A 42 0.18 -3.87 12.29
C PRO A 42 -0.17 -5.17 11.57
N VAL A 43 0.38 -5.36 10.37
CA VAL A 43 0.24 -6.60 9.58
C VAL A 43 1.58 -7.05 9.01
N GLN A 44 1.67 -8.34 8.66
CA GLN A 44 2.80 -8.89 7.93
C GLN A 44 2.57 -8.78 6.42
N ALA A 45 3.58 -8.32 5.71
CA ALA A 45 3.51 -8.00 4.30
C ALA A 45 4.76 -8.47 3.53
N ASP A 46 4.57 -8.69 2.23
CA ASP A 46 5.65 -8.69 1.24
C ASP A 46 5.53 -7.42 0.40
N VAL A 47 6.61 -6.64 0.30
CA VAL A 47 6.60 -5.32 -0.37
C VAL A 47 7.56 -5.39 -1.54
N GLN A 48 7.01 -5.39 -2.76
CA GLN A 48 7.76 -5.55 -3.99
C GLN A 48 7.64 -4.29 -4.86
N PRO A 49 8.76 -3.64 -5.23
CA PRO A 49 8.71 -2.57 -6.22
C PRO A 49 8.32 -3.15 -7.59
N VAL A 50 7.50 -2.43 -8.36
CA VAL A 50 7.19 -2.84 -9.73
C VAL A 50 8.24 -2.32 -10.70
N GLY A 51 8.53 -3.11 -11.75
CA GLY A 51 9.48 -2.73 -12.79
C GLY A 51 8.96 -1.61 -13.71
N ALA A 52 9.88 -0.95 -14.42
CA ALA A 52 9.58 0.23 -15.25
C ALA A 52 8.48 -0.01 -16.31
N MET A 53 8.34 -1.23 -16.85
CA MET A 53 7.28 -1.54 -17.83
C MET A 53 5.87 -1.58 -17.22
N THR A 54 5.73 -1.97 -15.95
CA THR A 54 4.44 -1.94 -15.23
C THR A 54 4.11 -0.55 -14.71
N PHE A 55 5.14 0.26 -14.44
CA PHE A 55 5.01 1.65 -14.06
C PHE A 55 4.49 2.54 -15.21
N TRP A 56 4.90 2.25 -16.45
CA TRP A 56 4.58 3.08 -17.64
C TRP A 56 3.59 2.45 -18.65
N GLY A 57 3.21 1.16 -18.55
CA GLY A 57 2.45 0.49 -19.61
C GLY A 57 1.41 -0.55 -19.16
N LEU A 58 0.22 -0.46 -19.79
CA LEU A 58 -0.84 -1.46 -20.03
C LEU A 58 -1.48 -2.25 -18.85
N ALA A 59 -0.85 -2.36 -17.68
CA ALA A 59 -1.47 -2.92 -16.47
C ALA A 59 -2.13 -1.85 -15.57
N GLY A 60 -1.80 -0.58 -15.82
CA GLY A 60 -2.28 0.62 -15.12
C GLY A 60 -3.33 1.42 -15.88
N GLU A 61 -3.81 0.96 -17.04
CA GLU A 61 -4.73 1.71 -17.93
C GLU A 61 -6.07 2.13 -17.28
N GLN A 62 -6.37 1.60 -16.09
CA GLN A 62 -7.62 1.83 -15.36
C GLN A 62 -7.37 2.22 -13.89
N VAL A 63 -6.31 2.98 -13.59
CA VAL A 63 -6.11 3.62 -12.28
C VAL A 63 -5.56 5.02 -12.48
N ASP A 64 -6.11 6.00 -11.76
CA ASP A 64 -5.78 7.44 -11.87
C ASP A 64 -4.35 7.83 -11.45
N GLY A 65 -3.43 6.88 -11.27
CA GLY A 65 -2.07 7.16 -10.80
C GLY A 65 -1.09 6.00 -11.00
N PRO A 66 0.23 6.28 -10.90
CA PRO A 66 1.26 5.28 -11.13
C PRO A 66 1.26 4.23 -10.03
N ILE A 67 1.34 2.96 -10.42
CA ILE A 67 1.62 1.86 -9.48
C ILE A 67 3.13 1.78 -9.32
N THR A 68 3.62 1.97 -8.09
CA THR A 68 5.05 1.90 -7.76
C THR A 68 5.44 0.58 -7.10
N HIS A 69 4.52 -0.03 -6.35
CA HIS A 69 4.76 -1.25 -5.59
C HIS A 69 3.52 -2.15 -5.61
N ARG A 70 3.76 -3.45 -5.44
CA ARG A 70 2.75 -4.44 -5.05
C ARG A 70 3.04 -4.88 -3.62
N ILE A 71 2.04 -4.76 -2.77
CA ILE A 71 2.12 -5.18 -1.37
C ILE A 71 1.17 -6.36 -1.18
N PHE A 72 1.71 -7.50 -0.76
CA PHE A 72 0.94 -8.69 -0.48
C PHE A 72 0.74 -8.79 1.02
N ILE A 73 -0.50 -9.01 1.45
CA ILE A 73 -0.82 -9.27 2.86
C ILE A 73 -1.83 -10.42 2.95
N ARG A 74 -2.06 -10.91 4.18
CA ARG A 74 -3.18 -11.80 4.47
C ARG A 74 -4.50 -11.07 4.21
N TRP A 75 -5.51 -11.84 3.82
CA TRP A 75 -6.85 -11.29 3.61
C TRP A 75 -7.37 -10.58 4.85
N VAL A 76 -7.98 -9.44 4.60
CA VAL A 76 -8.73 -8.59 5.53
C VAL A 76 -9.96 -8.10 4.76
N ASP A 77 -11.10 -7.98 5.44
CA ASP A 77 -12.42 -7.81 4.82
C ASP A 77 -12.86 -6.36 4.63
N TYR A 78 -12.11 -5.40 5.17
CA TYR A 78 -12.47 -3.97 5.20
C TYR A 78 -11.60 -3.09 4.28
N LEU A 79 -10.77 -3.67 3.40
CA LEU A 79 -9.89 -2.88 2.52
C LEU A 79 -10.63 -2.25 1.35
N ASP A 80 -10.42 -0.94 1.18
CA ASP A 80 -10.81 -0.09 0.08
C ASP A 80 -9.65 0.87 -0.31
N ASN A 81 -9.97 1.95 -1.02
CA ASN A 81 -8.97 2.93 -1.51
C ASN A 81 -8.63 4.03 -0.49
N LYS A 82 -9.30 4.07 0.68
CA LYS A 82 -8.97 4.98 1.78
C LYS A 82 -7.81 4.46 2.61
N GLN A 83 -7.51 3.16 2.57
CA GLN A 83 -6.38 2.64 3.34
C GLN A 83 -5.06 3.08 2.72
N VAL A 84 -4.09 3.25 3.61
CA VAL A 84 -2.70 3.52 3.30
C VAL A 84 -1.83 2.50 4.02
N VAL A 85 -0.69 2.19 3.40
CA VAL A 85 0.31 1.31 4.00
C VAL A 85 1.49 2.14 4.45
N ILE A 86 1.93 1.96 5.68
CA ILE A 86 3.12 2.62 6.24
C ILE A 86 4.18 1.56 6.49
N ARG A 87 5.35 1.73 5.84
CA ARG A 87 6.53 0.91 6.14
C ARG A 87 7.57 1.77 6.85
N ARG A 88 8.00 1.32 8.02
CA ARG A 88 9.13 1.90 8.75
C ARG A 88 10.31 0.95 8.68
N SER A 89 11.45 1.45 8.22
CA SER A 89 12.71 0.71 8.16
C SER A 89 13.84 1.54 8.75
N LYS A 90 14.96 0.89 9.08
CA LYS A 90 16.19 1.59 9.47
C LYS A 90 17.17 1.51 8.30
N ARG A 91 17.81 2.64 7.97
CA ARG A 91 18.92 2.68 7.03
C ARG A 91 20.19 2.15 7.71
N ARG A 92 21.22 1.88 6.92
CA ARG A 92 22.51 1.38 7.42
C ARG A 92 23.19 2.34 8.40
N ASP A 93 22.91 3.64 8.27
CA ASP A 93 23.38 4.72 9.16
C ASP A 93 22.56 4.84 10.47
N GLY A 94 21.57 3.97 10.69
CA GLY A 94 20.71 3.96 11.87
C GLY A 94 19.54 4.93 11.80
N THR A 95 19.44 5.77 10.77
CA THR A 95 18.32 6.70 10.60
C THR A 95 17.03 5.95 10.25
N ALA A 96 15.90 6.45 10.76
CA ALA A 96 14.59 5.91 10.43
C ALA A 96 14.17 6.38 9.03
N ARG A 97 13.71 5.44 8.20
CA ARG A 97 13.03 5.72 6.94
C ARG A 97 11.57 5.36 7.08
N THR A 98 10.68 6.29 6.77
CA THR A 98 9.23 6.07 6.73
C THR A 98 8.74 6.24 5.31
N GLU A 99 8.06 5.22 4.81
CA GLU A 99 7.43 5.20 3.49
C GLU A 99 5.92 5.12 3.66
N LEU A 100 5.21 6.02 2.98
CA LEU A 100 3.75 6.06 2.94
C LEU A 100 3.30 5.66 1.53
N PHE A 101 2.50 4.61 1.46
CA PHE A 101 1.94 4.09 0.23
C PHE A 101 0.43 4.30 0.20
N ARG A 102 -0.08 4.93 -0.86
CA ARG A 102 -1.50 5.05 -1.14
C ARG A 102 -2.00 3.83 -1.90
N VAL A 103 -3.09 3.23 -1.43
CA VAL A 103 -3.74 2.14 -2.15
C VAL A 103 -4.45 2.71 -3.38
N ARG A 104 -4.14 2.13 -4.54
CA ARG A 104 -4.78 2.46 -5.82
C ARG A 104 -5.75 1.36 -6.26
N ARG A 105 -5.41 0.11 -5.96
CA ARG A 105 -6.24 -1.04 -6.26
C ARG A 105 -6.03 -2.18 -5.27
N VAL A 106 -7.11 -2.86 -4.94
CA VAL A 106 -7.13 -4.07 -4.10
C VAL A 106 -7.57 -5.25 -4.97
N ARG A 107 -6.80 -6.35 -4.97
CA ARG A 107 -7.12 -7.57 -5.74
C ARG A 107 -6.95 -8.81 -4.89
N GLU A 108 -7.93 -9.71 -4.93
CA GLU A 108 -7.82 -11.02 -4.30
C GLU A 108 -6.95 -11.96 -5.15
N ILE A 109 -6.18 -12.83 -4.50
CA ILE A 109 -5.39 -13.87 -5.16
C ILE A 109 -6.12 -15.21 -5.06
N THR A 110 -6.28 -15.90 -6.20
CA THR A 110 -6.75 -17.30 -6.28
C THR A 110 -8.16 -17.61 -5.74
N GLY A 111 -8.99 -16.61 -5.43
CA GLY A 111 -10.43 -16.79 -5.13
C GLY A 111 -10.77 -17.53 -3.82
N ARG A 112 -9.83 -17.61 -2.86
CA ARG A 112 -10.00 -18.31 -1.56
C ARG A 112 -9.87 -17.40 -0.33
N LYS A 113 -9.84 -16.08 -0.51
CA LYS A 113 -9.71 -15.06 0.53
C LYS A 113 -8.58 -15.34 1.52
N ARG A 114 -7.41 -15.74 1.00
CA ARG A 114 -6.21 -16.01 1.80
C ARG A 114 -5.24 -14.84 1.82
N PHE A 115 -5.09 -14.22 0.65
CA PHE A 115 -4.16 -13.12 0.42
C PHE A 115 -4.83 -12.08 -0.47
N VAL A 116 -4.36 -10.85 -0.31
CA VAL A 116 -4.76 -9.71 -1.11
C VAL A 116 -3.52 -8.98 -1.58
N ILE A 117 -3.56 -8.52 -2.83
CA ILE A 117 -2.56 -7.68 -3.47
C ILE A 117 -3.08 -6.25 -3.39
N LEU A 118 -2.26 -5.37 -2.83
CA LEU A 118 -2.43 -3.94 -2.87
C LEU A 118 -1.49 -3.40 -3.95
N GLU A 119 -2.06 -2.86 -5.02
CA GLU A 119 -1.31 -2.05 -5.97
C GLU A 119 -1.28 -0.62 -5.44
N VAL A 120 -0.07 -0.13 -5.15
CA VAL A 120 0.11 1.09 -4.39
C VAL A 120 1.06 2.07 -5.06
N GLU A 121 0.83 3.34 -4.76
CA GLU A 121 1.71 4.45 -5.11
C GLU A 121 2.50 4.92 -3.88
N LEU A 122 3.81 5.08 -4.02
CA LEU A 122 4.65 5.67 -2.98
C LEU A 122 4.47 7.20 -3.02
N GLU A 123 3.75 7.74 -2.05
CA GLU A 123 3.50 9.19 -1.96
C GLU A 123 4.66 9.94 -1.30
N LYS A 124 5.20 9.36 -0.23
CA LYS A 124 6.23 10.00 0.59
C LYS A 124 7.24 8.99 1.10
N ALA A 125 8.51 9.33 0.97
CA ALA A 125 9.61 8.67 1.65
C ALA A 125 10.42 9.73 2.39
N THR A 126 10.52 9.60 3.71
CA THR A 126 11.35 10.46 4.58
C THR A 126 12.43 9.60 5.21
#